data_AF-A0A699SA28-F1
#
_entry.id   AF-A0A699SA28-F1
#
_cell.length_a   1.000
_cell.length_b   1.000
_cell.length_c   1.000
_cell.angle_alpha   90.00
_cell.angle_beta   90.00
_cell.angle_gamma   90.00
#
_symmetry.space_group_name_H-M   'P 1'
#
loop_
_entity.id
_entity.type
_entity.pdbx_description
1 polymer ?
#
loop_
_entity_poly.entity_id
_entity_poly.type
_entity_poly.pdbx_seq_one_letter_code
_entity_poly.pdbx_strand_id
1 'polypeptide(L)' 'RDFPEVFPEDLPGLPPIRPLEFQIDLLPGAAPVARAPYRLAPSEMKDLAEQLKELSDKGFIRPSSSP' A
#
# COMPACT_ATOMS: atom_id res chain seq x y z
N ARG A 1 9.54 -29.64 -1.50
CA ARG A 1 9.10 -28.35 -2.11
C ARG A 1 10.21 -27.38 -1.75
N ASP A 2 11.03 -27.02 -2.71
CA ASP A 2 12.42 -26.60 -2.42
C ASP A 2 12.55 -25.11 -2.07
N PHE A 3 11.46 -24.36 -2.22
CA PHE A 3 11.38 -22.92 -1.94
C PHE A 3 10.04 -22.55 -1.29
N PRO A 4 9.75 -23.02 -0.07
CA PRO A 4 8.49 -22.72 0.61
C PRO A 4 8.33 -21.21 0.92
N GLU A 5 9.42 -20.46 0.95
CA GLU A 5 9.45 -19.02 1.27
C GLU A 5 9.18 -18.10 0.06
N VAL A 6 9.23 -18.61 -1.17
CA VAL A 6 9.08 -17.78 -2.38
C VAL A 6 7.60 -17.47 -2.66
N PHE A 7 6.69 -18.34 -2.24
CA PHE A 7 5.24 -18.18 -2.38
C PHE A 7 4.55 -18.54 -1.06
N PRO A 8 4.72 -17.73 -0.02
CA PRO A 8 4.01 -17.93 1.23
C PRO A 8 2.52 -17.58 1.03
N GLU A 9 1.64 -18.25 1.79
CA GLU A 9 0.20 -17.94 1.77
C GLU A 9 -0.08 -16.52 2.29
N ASP A 10 0.80 -16.03 3.20
CA ASP A 10 0.74 -14.69 3.77
C ASP A 10 2.05 -13.91 3.54
N LEU A 11 1.94 -12.61 3.24
CA LEU A 11 3.10 -11.74 3.06
C LEU A 11 3.80 -11.45 4.41
N PRO A 12 5.13 -11.63 4.51
CA PRO A 12 5.87 -11.48 5.77
C PRO A 12 6.10 -10.02 6.21
N GLY A 13 5.52 -9.04 5.50
CA GLY A 13 5.71 -7.61 5.72
C GLY A 13 6.59 -6.95 4.65
N LEU A 14 7.12 -5.76 4.95
CA LEU A 14 8.00 -5.05 4.02
C LEU A 14 9.28 -5.84 3.73
N PRO A 15 9.77 -5.82 2.47
CA PRO A 15 11.05 -6.42 2.15
C PRO A 15 12.18 -5.71 2.91
N PRO A 16 13.32 -6.39 3.14
CA PRO A 16 14.50 -5.77 3.73
C PRO A 16 14.89 -4.48 3.00
N ILE A 17 15.41 -3.51 3.75
CA ILE A 17 15.91 -2.25 3.18
C ILE A 17 16.98 -2.59 2.14
N ARG A 18 16.71 -2.21 0.89
CA ARG A 18 17.69 -2.33 -0.19
C ARG A 18 18.49 -1.03 -0.29
N PRO A 19 19.76 -1.08 -0.74
CA PRO A 19 20.56 0.12 -0.99
C PRO A 19 19.96 1.05 -2.06
N LEU A 20 19.00 0.55 -2.85
CA LEU A 20 18.30 1.29 -3.88
C LEU A 20 16.96 1.79 -3.33
N GLU A 21 16.79 3.10 -3.32
CA GLU A 21 15.50 3.75 -3.12
C GLU A 21 14.72 3.77 -4.44
N PHE A 22 13.43 3.46 -4.38
CA PHE A 22 12.54 3.66 -5.52
C PHE A 22 12.11 5.12 -5.56
N GLN A 23 12.41 5.80 -6.66
CA GLN A 23 11.99 7.18 -6.90
C GLN A 23 10.96 7.22 -8.04
N ILE A 24 9.97 8.09 -7.92
CA ILE A 24 8.98 8.34 -8.97
C ILE A 24 9.32 9.67 -9.62
N ASP A 25 9.88 9.62 -10.83
CA ASP A 25 10.18 10.81 -11.61
C ASP A 25 8.91 11.37 -12.24
N LEU A 26 8.65 12.66 -12.02
CA LEU A 26 7.52 13.36 -12.63
C LEU A 26 7.95 14.04 -13.92
N LEU A 27 7.09 13.98 -14.94
CA LEU A 27 7.28 14.79 -16.13
C LEU A 27 7.16 16.29 -15.79
N PRO A 28 7.95 17.17 -16.43
CA PRO A 28 7.84 18.61 -16.21
C PRO A 28 6.40 19.10 -16.41
N GLY A 29 5.86 19.81 -15.42
CA GLY A 29 4.49 20.34 -15.44
C GLY A 29 3.42 19.38 -14.88
N ALA A 30 3.77 18.15 -14.48
CA ALA A 30 2.86 17.28 -13.75
C ALA A 30 2.62 17.82 -12.32
N ALA A 31 1.35 17.87 -11.91
CA ALA A 31 0.94 18.30 -10.59
C ALA A 31 0.19 17.16 -9.86
N PRO A 32 0.22 17.13 -8.52
CA PRO A 32 -0.62 16.21 -7.74
C PRO A 32 -2.10 16.38 -8.08
N VAL A 33 -2.83 15.26 -8.06
CA VAL A 33 -4.28 15.24 -8.33
C VAL A 33 -5.01 14.81 -7.08
N ALA A 34 -5.75 15.75 -6.48
CA ALA A 34 -6.66 15.46 -5.39
C ALA A 34 -8.06 15.12 -5.93
N ARG A 35 -8.57 13.94 -5.58
CA ARG A 35 -9.95 13.51 -5.90
C ARG A 35 -10.61 12.94 -4.65
N ALA A 36 -11.91 13.18 -4.52
CA ALA A 36 -12.70 12.57 -3.46
C ALA A 36 -12.74 11.03 -3.67
N PRO A 37 -12.71 10.24 -2.59
CA PRO A 37 -12.96 8.80 -2.66
C PRO A 37 -14.34 8.49 -3.24
N TYR A 38 -14.47 7.34 -3.90
CA TYR A 38 -15.77 6.85 -4.36
C TYR A 38 -16.69 6.54 -3.18
N ARG A 39 -18.00 6.64 -3.41
CA ARG A 39 -19.01 6.22 -2.43
C ARG A 39 -19.05 4.70 -2.40
N LEU A 40 -18.96 4.15 -1.19
CA LEU A 40 -19.04 2.72 -0.92
C LEU A 40 -20.29 2.42 -0.09
N ALA A 41 -20.86 1.24 -0.27
CA ALA A 41 -21.89 0.73 0.63
C ALA A 41 -21.30 0.46 2.03
N PRO A 42 -22.12 0.41 3.09
CA PRO A 42 -21.61 0.17 4.45
C PRO A 42 -20.81 -1.14 4.61
N SER A 43 -21.16 -2.20 3.89
CA SER A 43 -20.42 -3.48 3.91
C SER A 43 -19.03 -3.33 3.29
N GLU A 44 -18.95 -2.69 2.11
CA GLU A 44 -17.68 -2.47 1.41
C GLU A 44 -16.74 -1.55 2.21
N MET A 45 -17.29 -0.56 2.91
CA MET A 45 -16.51 0.31 3.80
C MET A 45 -15.91 -0.47 4.97
N LYS A 46 -16.64 -1.46 5.52
CA LYS A 46 -16.13 -2.32 6.59
C LYS A 46 -14.98 -3.19 6.08
N ASP A 47 -15.17 -3.82 4.92
CA ASP A 47 -14.16 -4.69 4.32
C ASP A 47 -12.88 -3.90 3.97
N LEU A 48 -13.03 -2.70 3.42
CA LEU A 48 -11.91 -1.80 3.14
C LEU A 48 -11.17 -1.40 4.42
N ALA A 49 -11.88 -1.08 5.50
CA ALA A 49 -11.27 -0.71 6.77
C ALA A 49 -10.45 -1.87 7.38
N GLU A 50 -10.94 -3.10 7.25
CA GLU A 50 -10.22 -4.30 7.70
C GLU A 50 -8.92 -4.50 6.91
N GLN A 51 -8.98 -4.38 5.58
CA GLN A 51 -7.80 -4.47 4.72
C GLN A 51 -6.76 -3.36 5.01
N LEU A 52 -7.21 -2.11 5.18
CA LEU A 52 -6.32 -1.01 5.53
C LEU A 52 -5.64 -1.22 6.87
N LYS A 53 -6.36 -1.77 7.86
CA LYS A 53 -5.78 -2.13 9.15
C LYS A 53 -4.70 -3.20 8.99
N GLU A 54 -4.99 -4.27 8.26
CA GLU A 54 -4.03 -5.34 8.01
C GLU A 54 -2.75 -4.83 7.32
N LEU A 55 -2.89 -4.00 6.29
CA LEU A 55 -1.76 -3.40 5.57
C LEU A 55 -0.94 -2.46 6.46
N SER A 56 -1.60 -1.71 7.35
CA SER A 56 -0.94 -0.84 8.32
C SER A 56 -0.19 -1.64 9.39
N ASP A 57 -0.81 -2.71 9.91
CA ASP A 57 -0.19 -3.61 10.90
C ASP A 57 1.03 -4.33 10.32
N LYS A 58 1.01 -4.67 9.03
CA LYS A 58 2.15 -5.23 8.27
C LYS A 58 3.19 -4.18 7.85
N GLY A 59 2.92 -2.89 8.07
CA GLY A 59 3.82 -1.79 7.74
C GLY A 59 3.91 -1.41 6.27
N PHE A 60 3.04 -1.95 5.41
CA PHE A 60 3.03 -1.62 3.98
C PHE A 60 2.55 -0.19 3.70
N ILE A 61 1.69 0.34 4.57
CA ILE A 61 1.15 1.69 4.48
C ILE A 61 1.30 2.42 5.82
N ARG A 62 1.23 3.75 5.77
CA ARG A 62 1.19 4.61 6.95
C ARG A 62 0.32 5.85 6.66
N PRO A 63 -0.23 6.51 7.69
CA PRO A 63 -0.89 7.80 7.52
C PRO A 63 0.03 8.81 6.81
N SER A 64 -0.54 9.63 5.93
CA SER A 64 0.19 10.67 5.20
C SER A 64 -0.69 11.88 4.94
N SER A 65 -0.05 12.99 4.58
CA SER A 65 -0.70 14.22 4.12
C SER A 65 -0.11 14.58 2.76
N SER A 66 -0.76 14.12 1.69
CA SER A 66 -0.40 14.47 0.31
C SER A 66 -1.01 15.83 -0.06
N PRO A 67 -0.28 16.67 -0.82
CA PRO A 67 -0.85 17.87 -1.44
C PRO A 67 -1.91 17.54 -2.50
#